data_AF-A0A7V7DB87-F1
#
_entry.id   AF-A0A7V7DB87-F1
#
_cell.length_a   1.000
_cell.length_b   1.000
_cell.length_c   1.000
_cell.angle_alpha   90.00
_cell.angle_beta   90.00
_cell.angle_gamma   90.00
#
_symmetry.space_group_name_H-M   'P 1'
#
loop_
_entity.id
_entity.type
_entity.pdbx_description
1 polymer ?
#
loop_
_entity_poly.entity_id
_entity_poly.type
_entity_poly.pdbx_seq_one_letter_code
_entity_poly.pdbx_strand_id
1 'polypeptide(L)'
;MEKCTGCKLCELACAAVKTGVFNPRDSRIKICLIDIPEIPVPILLDTCDYCFQNPVCVQFCLPKAIEWEEMESKPERAKVSDAKRIAREWLASVSR
;
A
#
# COMPACT_ATOMS: atom_id res chain seq x y z
N MET A 1 3.95 -8.59 1.47
CA MET A 1 4.83 -7.92 2.46
C MET A 1 6.29 -8.04 2.07
N GLU A 2 6.75 -9.22 1.66
CA GLU A 2 8.15 -9.55 1.40
C GLU A 2 8.94 -8.55 0.54
N LYS A 3 8.33 -7.98 -0.49
CA LYS A 3 9.01 -7.00 -1.37
C LYS A 3 8.92 -5.55 -0.87
N CYS A 4 8.01 -5.21 0.04
CA CYS A 4 7.82 -3.82 0.44
C CYS A 4 8.97 -3.38 1.35
N THR A 5 9.60 -2.25 1.03
CA THR A 5 10.71 -1.69 1.81
C THR A 5 10.28 -0.58 2.76
N GLY A 6 9.01 -0.18 2.76
CA GLY A 6 8.54 0.93 3.60
C GLY A 6 8.83 2.34 3.08
N CYS A 7 9.33 2.51 1.85
CA CYS A 7 9.83 3.81 1.33
C CYS A 7 8.75 4.91 1.10
N LYS A 8 7.46 4.56 1.11
CA LYS A 8 6.31 5.48 0.94
C LYS A 8 6.25 6.30 -0.37
N LEU A 9 7.08 6.00 -1.37
CA LEU A 9 7.04 6.69 -2.67
C LEU A 9 5.68 6.53 -3.37
N CYS A 10 5.04 5.36 -3.24
CA CYS A 10 3.70 5.13 -3.78
C CYS A 10 2.63 6.00 -3.11
N GLU A 11 2.79 6.36 -1.83
CA GLU A 11 1.88 7.29 -1.14
C GLU A 11 2.02 8.70 -1.72
N LEU A 12 3.26 9.18 -1.86
CA LEU A 12 3.56 10.49 -2.43
C LEU A 12 3.09 10.59 -3.88
N ALA A 13 3.38 9.59 -4.71
CA ALA A 13 2.94 9.55 -6.10
C ALA A 13 1.41 9.58 -6.23
N CYS A 14 0.71 8.81 -5.38
CA CYS A 14 -0.74 8.80 -5.35
C CYS A 14 -1.32 10.16 -4.94
N ALA A 15 -0.78 10.78 -3.89
CA ALA A 15 -1.21 12.11 -3.43
C ALA A 15 -0.99 13.17 -4.52
N ALA A 16 0.21 13.19 -5.12
CA ALA A 16 0.56 14.14 -6.17
C ALA A 16 -0.42 14.10 -7.36
N VAL A 17 -0.79 12.91 -7.83
CA VAL A 17 -1.72 12.78 -8.96
C VAL A 17 -3.16 13.08 -8.57
N LYS A 18 -3.56 12.78 -7.34
CA LYS A 18 -4.97 12.89 -6.94
C LYS A 18 -5.37 14.22 -6.35
N THR A 19 -4.44 14.91 -5.70
CA THR A 19 -4.71 16.20 -5.06
C THR A 19 -3.81 17.32 -5.57
N GLY A 20 -2.76 17.01 -6.33
CA GLY A 20 -1.75 17.99 -6.73
C GLY A 20 -0.78 18.37 -5.59
N VAL A 21 -0.89 17.73 -4.43
CA VAL A 21 -0.09 18.04 -3.23
C VAL A 21 0.76 16.83 -2.84
N PHE A 22 2.03 17.08 -2.51
CA PHE A 22 2.97 16.07 -2.03
C PHE A 22 2.81 15.79 -0.53
N ASN A 23 1.60 15.39 -0.12
CA ASN A 23 1.29 15.07 1.26
C ASN A 23 0.83 13.60 1.37
N PRO A 24 1.61 12.71 2.02
CA PRO A 24 1.23 11.31 2.18
C PRO A 24 -0.13 11.12 2.85
N ARG A 25 -0.64 12.07 3.65
CA ARG A 25 -1.99 11.95 4.25
C ARG A 25 -3.10 11.92 3.20
N ASP A 26 -2.91 12.56 2.06
CA ASP A 26 -3.90 12.69 0.99
C ASP A 26 -3.86 11.53 -0.04
N SER A 27 -2.95 10.58 0.16
CA SER A 27 -2.84 9.37 -0.66
C SER A 27 -4.01 8.39 -0.42
N ARG A 28 -4.36 7.61 -1.44
CA ARG A 28 -5.32 6.50 -1.35
C ARG A 28 -4.67 5.13 -1.07
N ILE A 29 -3.36 5.11 -0.81
CA ILE A 29 -2.59 3.94 -0.39
C ILE A 29 -1.72 4.35 0.80
N LYS A 30 -1.67 3.53 1.86
CA LYS A 30 -0.89 3.78 3.08
C LYS A 30 0.10 2.65 3.31
N ILE A 31 1.35 2.98 3.61
CA ILE A 31 2.35 2.02 4.06
C ILE A 31 2.51 2.19 5.56
N CYS A 32 1.90 1.25 6.30
CA CYS A 32 1.95 1.25 7.76
C CYS A 32 3.19 0.48 8.20
N LEU A 33 4.07 1.12 8.97
CA LEU A 33 5.24 0.46 9.57
C LEU A 33 4.84 0.00 10.97
N ILE A 34 4.94 -1.31 11.22
CA ILE A 34 4.39 -1.95 12.43
C ILE A 34 5.49 -2.70 13.18
N ASP A 35 5.49 -2.55 14.51
CA ASP A 35 6.33 -3.28 15.48
C ASP A 35 7.85 -3.17 15.16
N ILE A 36 8.70 -3.94 15.86
CA ILE A 36 10.17 -3.97 15.66
C ILE A 36 10.59 -5.43 15.46
N PRO A 37 11.30 -5.79 14.36
CA PRO A 37 11.70 -4.93 13.24
C PRO A 37 10.50 -4.32 12.52
N GLU A 38 10.66 -3.15 11.91
CA GLU A 38 9.55 -2.44 11.23
C GLU A 38 9.03 -3.27 10.05
N ILE A 39 7.80 -3.77 10.16
CA ILE A 39 7.14 -4.52 9.09
C ILE A 39 6.29 -3.56 8.27
N PRO A 40 6.59 -3.35 6.98
CA PRO A 40 5.80 -2.48 6.13
C PRO A 40 4.57 -3.20 5.59
N VAL A 41 3.38 -2.69 5.93
CA VAL A 41 2.08 -3.20 5.49
C VAL A 41 1.44 -2.20 4.53
N PRO A 42 1.47 -2.46 3.20
CA PRO A 42 0.74 -1.66 2.21
C PRO A 42 -0.77 -1.92 2.33
N ILE A 43 -1.56 -0.85 2.42
CA ILE A 43 -3.02 -0.90 2.53
C ILE A 43 -3.62 0.08 1.54
N LEU A 44 -4.50 -0.42 0.68
CA LEU A 44 -5.25 0.39 -0.27
C LEU A 44 -6.55 0.87 0.37
N LEU A 45 -6.76 2.18 0.45
CA LEU A 45 -7.95 2.77 1.08
C LEU A 45 -9.19 2.59 0.21
N ASP A 46 -10.38 2.58 0.82
CA ASP A 46 -11.66 2.44 0.10
C ASP A 46 -11.91 3.53 -0.94
N THR A 47 -11.31 4.70 -0.76
CA THR A 47 -11.37 5.84 -1.68
C THR A 47 -10.49 5.67 -2.93
N CYS A 48 -9.70 4.59 -3.04
CA CYS A 48 -8.95 4.30 -4.25
C CYS A 48 -9.88 3.86 -5.39
N ASP A 49 -9.79 4.58 -6.50
CA ASP A 49 -10.56 4.46 -7.74
C ASP A 49 -9.77 3.78 -8.87
N TYR A 50 -8.61 3.18 -8.56
CA TYR A 50 -7.76 2.45 -9.52
C TYR A 50 -7.20 3.26 -10.70
N CYS A 51 -7.33 4.59 -10.67
CA CYS A 51 -6.73 5.49 -11.66
C CYS A 51 -6.97 5.06 -13.13
N PHE A 52 -8.16 4.52 -13.44
CA PHE A 52 -8.55 4.10 -14.79
C PHE A 52 -7.49 3.24 -15.51
N GLN A 53 -7.00 2.21 -14.83
CA GLN A 53 -6.01 1.25 -15.35
C GLN A 53 -4.59 1.80 -15.52
N ASN A 54 -4.32 3.04 -15.11
CA ASN A 54 -2.98 3.62 -15.10
C ASN A 54 -2.56 4.12 -13.70
N PRO A 55 -2.36 3.22 -12.73
CA PRO A 55 -2.00 3.58 -11.37
C PRO A 55 -0.53 4.02 -11.25
N VAL A 56 -0.30 5.33 -11.06
CA VAL A 56 1.05 5.87 -10.82
C VAL A 56 1.74 5.29 -9.59
N CYS A 57 0.98 4.88 -8.55
CA CYS A 57 1.58 4.27 -7.37
C CYS A 57 2.30 2.96 -7.70
N VAL A 58 1.80 2.19 -8.66
CA VAL A 58 2.45 0.96 -9.15
C VAL A 58 3.72 1.30 -9.93
N GLN A 59 3.68 2.29 -10.81
CA GLN A 59 4.84 2.73 -11.60
C GLN A 59 6.02 3.18 -10.73
N PHE A 60 5.73 3.87 -9.62
CA PHE A 60 6.75 4.36 -8.67
C PHE A 60 7.16 3.33 -7.61
N CYS A 61 6.58 2.12 -7.61
CA CYS A 61 6.99 1.06 -6.70
C CYS A 61 8.19 0.30 -7.27
N LEU A 62 9.41 0.86 -7.09
CA LEU A 62 10.66 0.21 -7.51
C LEU A 62 10.80 -1.27 -7.08
N PRO A 63 10.49 -1.67 -5.83
CA PRO A 63 10.62 -3.07 -5.44
C PRO A 63 9.48 -3.96 -5.96
N LYS A 64 8.50 -3.40 -6.69
CA LYS A 64 7.32 -4.12 -7.22
C LYS A 64 6.54 -4.84 -6.12
N ALA A 65 6.29 -4.14 -5.02
CA ALA A 65 5.49 -4.63 -3.90
C ALA A 65 3.97 -4.49 -4.14
N ILE A 66 3.60 -3.69 -5.14
CA ILE A 66 2.22 -3.53 -5.63
C ILE A 66 2.26 -3.66 -7.15
N GLU A 67 1.24 -4.31 -7.71
CA GLU A 67 1.12 -4.61 -9.13
C GLU A 67 -0.31 -4.28 -9.59
N TRP A 68 -0.45 -3.97 -10.88
CA TRP A 68 -1.76 -3.74 -11.50
C TRP A 68 -2.26 -5.04 -12.10
N GLU A 69 -3.51 -5.38 -11.82
CA GLU A 69 -4.20 -6.54 -12.37
C GLU A 69 -5.58 -6.12 -12.88
N GLU A 70 -6.03 -6.76 -13.94
CA GLU A 70 -7.39 -6.60 -14.45
C GLU A 70 -8.36 -7.38 -13.56
N MET A 71 -9.40 -6.71 -13.07
CA MET A 71 -10.34 -7.28 -12.11
C MET A 71 -11.77 -7.04 -12.57
N GLU A 72 -12.64 -8.05 -12.45
CA GLU A 72 -14.07 -7.92 -12.75
C GLU A 72 -14.81 -7.07 -11.71
N SER A 73 -14.37 -7.11 -10.45
CA SER A 73 -14.98 -6.36 -9.35
C SER A 73 -13.94 -5.88 -8.34
N LYS A 74 -14.30 -4.86 -7.54
CA LYS A 74 -13.44 -4.33 -6.49
C LYS A 74 -13.31 -5.37 -5.36
N PRO A 75 -12.12 -5.94 -5.09
CA PRO A 75 -11.92 -6.87 -4.00
C PRO A 75 -12.19 -6.22 -2.64
N GLU A 76 -12.52 -7.06 -1.65
CA GLU A 76 -12.51 -6.67 -0.25
C GLU A 76 -11.08 -6.32 0.18
N ARG A 77 -10.95 -5.24 0.95
CA ARG A 77 -9.65 -4.67 1.33
C ARG A 77 -9.53 -4.61 2.84
N ALA A 78 -8.34 -4.91 3.35
CA ALA A 78 -8.00 -4.65 4.73
C ALA A 78 -8.09 -3.15 5.04
N LYS A 79 -8.50 -2.81 6.26
CA LYS A 79 -8.49 -1.42 6.74
C LYS A 79 -7.15 -1.12 7.39
N VAL A 80 -6.81 0.17 7.52
CA VAL A 80 -5.59 0.60 8.23
C VAL A 80 -5.57 0.05 9.68
N SER A 81 -6.73 -0.11 10.31
CA SER A 81 -6.86 -0.73 11.63
C SER A 81 -6.37 -2.19 11.67
N ASP A 82 -6.40 -2.91 10.55
CA ASP A 82 -5.94 -4.29 10.44
C ASP A 82 -4.43 -4.41 10.30
N ALA A 83 -3.70 -3.31 10.02
CA ALA A 83 -2.28 -3.33 9.71
C ALA A 83 -1.46 -4.09 10.78
N LYS A 84 -1.80 -3.86 12.05
CA LYS A 84 -1.11 -4.48 13.18
C LYS A 84 -1.30 -6.00 13.22
N ARG A 85 -2.51 -6.47 12.94
CA ARG A 85 -2.83 -7.90 12.89
C ARG A 85 -2.12 -8.57 11.70
N ILE A 86 -2.20 -7.95 10.53
CA ILE A 86 -1.58 -8.44 9.28
C ILE A 86 -0.06 -8.59 9.44
N ALA A 87 0.61 -7.59 10.03
CA ALA A 87 2.06 -7.63 10.25
C ALA A 87 2.48 -8.81 11.15
N ARG A 88 1.74 -9.04 12.24
CA ARG A 88 2.04 -10.11 13.22
C ARG A 88 1.77 -11.50 12.66
N GLU A 89 0.66 -11.66 11.93
CA GLU A 89 0.34 -12.90 11.23
C GLU A 89 1.45 -13.25 10.22
N TRP A 90 1.92 -12.25 9.45
CA TRP A 90 3.04 -12.45 8.53
C TRP A 90 4.34 -12.78 9.26
N LEU A 91 4.70 -12.05 10.33
CA LEU A 91 5.90 -12.35 11.11
C LEU A 91 5.88 -13.78 11.67
N ALA A 92 4.75 -14.22 12.20
CA ALA A 92 4.57 -15.58 12.69
C ALA A 92 4.63 -16.66 11.59
N SER A 93 4.34 -16.29 10.33
CA SER A 93 4.45 -17.19 9.18
C SER A 93 5.89 -17.36 8.69
N VAL A 94 6.71 -16.31 8.78
CA VAL A 94 8.11 -16.30 8.28
C VAL A 94 9.15 -16.63 9.35
N SER A 95 8.80 -16.55 10.64
CA SER A 95 9.73 -16.80 11.75
C SER A 95 9.75 -18.27 12.22
N ARG A 96 9.26 -19.20 11.41
CA ARG A 96 9.31 -20.65 11.70
C ARG A 96 10.51 -21.31 11.06
#